data_AF-A0A7S1P839-F1
#
_entry.id   AF-A0A7S1P839-F1
#
_cell.length_a   1.000
_cell.length_b   1.000
_cell.length_c   1.000
_cell.angle_alpha   90.00
_cell.angle_beta   90.00
_cell.angle_gamma   90.00
#
_symmetry.space_group_name_H-M   'P 1'
#
loop_
_entity.id
_entity.type
_entity.pdbx_description
1 polymer ?
#
loop_
_entity_poly.entity_id
_entity_poly.type
_entity_poly.pdbx_seq_one_letter_code
_entity_poly.pdbx_strand_id
1 'polypeptide(L)'
;AQPSAGWQRAALILTQRAGHSFKRIAKANPGPMYLVQVHDHLAGLNMMLCEFRESLHHTRQQRSILAALEGDQHPKVKELDALLTQLTRRAVAQAIQDREKRQDGTRSALLTKLRTHISTKRQHRNMPQVPPFLMQHHPL
;
A
#
# COMPACT_ATOMS: atom_id res chain seq x y z
N ALA A 1 8.46 -16.18 6.53
CA ALA A 1 9.26 -14.98 6.86
C ALA A 1 8.71 -13.80 6.06
N GLN A 2 8.34 -12.68 6.68
CA GLN A 2 7.95 -11.48 5.93
C GLN A 2 9.21 -10.77 5.43
N PRO A 3 9.30 -10.38 4.14
CA PRO A 3 10.45 -9.66 3.62
C PRO A 3 10.57 -8.31 4.34
N SER A 4 11.80 -7.91 4.67
CA SER A 4 12.02 -6.63 5.35
C SER A 4 11.60 -5.46 4.45
N ALA A 5 11.26 -4.31 5.06
CA ALA A 5 10.79 -3.13 4.34
C ALA A 5 11.76 -2.63 3.25
N GLY A 6 13.07 -2.91 3.40
CA GLY A 6 14.08 -2.61 2.39
C GLY A 6 13.95 -3.49 1.13
N TRP A 7 13.71 -4.79 1.30
CA TRP A 7 13.48 -5.72 0.19
C TRP A 7 12.17 -5.45 -0.53
N GLN A 8 11.12 -5.09 0.19
CA GLN A 8 9.84 -4.69 -0.40
C GLN A 8 9.98 -3.44 -1.28
N ARG A 9 10.71 -2.41 -0.81
CA ARG A 9 11.00 -1.21 -1.61
C ARG A 9 11.87 -1.50 -2.83
N ALA A 10 12.94 -2.29 -2.66
CA ALA A 10 13.81 -2.66 -3.78
C ALA A 10 13.03 -3.45 -4.84
N ALA A 11 12.20 -4.39 -4.41
CA ALA A 11 11.37 -5.17 -5.32
C ALA A 11 10.30 -4.30 -6.00
N LEU A 12 9.68 -3.35 -5.30
CA LEU A 12 8.77 -2.37 -5.91
C LEU A 12 9.46 -1.52 -7.01
N ILE A 13 10.69 -1.07 -6.75
CA ILE A 13 11.45 -0.30 -7.74
C ILE A 13 11.79 -1.18 -8.95
N LEU A 14 12.15 -2.43 -8.72
CA LEU A 14 12.46 -3.39 -9.78
C LEU A 14 11.21 -3.76 -10.59
N THR A 15 10.03 -3.93 -9.96
CA THR A 15 8.77 -4.19 -10.67
C THR A 15 8.31 -2.99 -11.45
N GLN A 16 8.46 -1.77 -10.92
CA GLN A 16 8.16 -0.53 -11.66
C GLN A 16 9.08 -0.38 -12.88
N ARG A 17 10.40 -0.58 -12.70
CA ARG A 17 11.37 -0.55 -13.81
C ARG A 17 11.11 -1.64 -14.84
N ALA A 18 10.85 -2.86 -14.39
CA ALA A 18 10.50 -3.97 -15.26
C ALA A 18 9.20 -3.66 -16.03
N GLY A 19 8.17 -3.13 -15.38
CA GLY A 19 6.93 -2.70 -16.03
C GLY A 19 7.14 -1.62 -17.09
N HIS A 20 8.02 -0.65 -16.87
CA HIS A 20 8.39 0.33 -17.88
C HIS A 20 9.14 -0.30 -19.07
N SER A 21 10.08 -1.20 -18.80
CA SER A 21 10.81 -1.95 -19.83
C SER A 21 9.87 -2.83 -20.65
N PHE A 22 8.97 -3.55 -19.98
CA PHE A 22 7.98 -4.40 -20.63
C PHE A 22 6.98 -3.61 -21.46
N LYS A 23 6.50 -2.44 -21.00
CA LYS A 23 5.66 -1.54 -21.83
C LYS A 23 6.37 -1.08 -23.09
N ARG A 24 7.68 -0.80 -22.99
CA ARG A 24 8.50 -0.39 -24.14
C ARG A 24 8.69 -1.54 -25.14
N ILE A 25 8.96 -2.74 -24.64
CA ILE A 25 9.16 -3.94 -25.49
C ILE A 25 7.83 -4.40 -26.08
N ALA A 26 6.73 -4.34 -25.33
CA ALA A 26 5.37 -4.60 -25.80
C ALA A 26 4.97 -3.65 -26.95
N LYS A 27 5.38 -2.39 -26.88
CA LYS A 27 5.18 -1.42 -27.97
C LYS A 27 6.02 -1.75 -29.21
N ALA A 28 7.16 -2.42 -29.03
CA ALA A 28 8.06 -2.83 -30.12
C ALA A 28 7.72 -4.22 -30.71
N ASN A 29 7.12 -5.10 -29.92
CA ASN A 29 6.66 -6.44 -30.29
C ASN A 29 5.17 -6.59 -29.97
N PRO A 30 4.27 -6.18 -30.89
CA PRO A 30 2.83 -6.07 -30.62
C PRO A 30 2.10 -7.43 -30.62
N GLY A 31 2.80 -8.55 -30.53
CA GLY A 31 2.20 -9.88 -30.51
C GLY A 31 1.25 -10.02 -29.31
N PRO A 32 -0.03 -10.37 -29.51
CA PRO A 32 -0.99 -10.38 -28.42
C PRO A 32 -0.65 -11.43 -27.35
N MET A 33 0.02 -12.54 -27.73
CA MET A 33 0.57 -13.51 -26.77
C MET A 33 1.75 -12.98 -25.95
N TYR A 34 2.56 -12.08 -26.52
CA TYR A 34 3.63 -11.43 -25.77
C TYR A 34 3.04 -10.52 -24.66
N LEU A 35 1.95 -9.80 -24.96
CA LEU A 35 1.24 -9.00 -23.96
C LEU A 35 0.64 -9.86 -22.85
N VAL A 36 0.11 -11.04 -23.17
CA VAL A 36 -0.37 -12.02 -22.17
C VAL A 36 0.76 -12.38 -21.20
N GLN A 37 1.96 -12.70 -21.70
CA GLN A 37 3.12 -13.06 -20.86
C GLN A 37 3.61 -11.90 -20.00
N VAL A 38 3.62 -10.68 -20.54
CA VAL A 38 3.97 -9.49 -19.77
C VAL A 38 3.01 -9.28 -18.60
N HIS A 39 1.70 -9.38 -18.86
CA HIS A 39 0.70 -9.24 -17.81
C HIS A 39 0.75 -10.37 -16.79
N ASP A 40 1.07 -11.59 -17.21
CA ASP A 40 1.28 -12.73 -16.31
C ASP A 40 2.43 -12.47 -15.32
N HIS A 41 3.60 -12.05 -15.84
CA HIS A 41 4.75 -11.75 -15.00
C HIS A 41 4.49 -10.59 -14.03
N LEU A 42 3.86 -9.51 -14.51
CA LEU A 42 3.51 -8.37 -13.64
C LEU A 42 2.49 -8.76 -12.58
N ALA A 43 1.49 -9.58 -12.92
CA ALA A 43 0.53 -10.08 -11.96
C ALA A 43 1.21 -10.92 -10.87
N GLY A 44 2.10 -11.84 -11.24
CA GLY A 44 2.86 -12.69 -10.32
C GLY A 44 3.79 -11.89 -9.41
N LEU A 45 4.53 -10.92 -9.96
CA LEU A 45 5.39 -10.02 -9.20
C LEU A 45 4.60 -9.26 -8.13
N ASN A 46 3.46 -8.68 -8.51
CA ASN A 46 2.61 -7.95 -7.58
C ASN A 46 1.98 -8.87 -6.52
N MET A 47 1.69 -10.14 -6.82
CA MET A 47 1.28 -11.11 -5.81
C MET A 47 2.37 -11.36 -4.77
N MET A 48 3.63 -11.50 -5.20
CA MET A 48 4.77 -11.71 -4.29
C MET A 48 5.01 -10.49 -3.38
N LEU A 49 4.67 -9.28 -3.86
CA LEU A 49 4.73 -8.05 -3.08
C LEU A 49 3.50 -7.78 -2.22
N CYS A 50 2.51 -8.68 -2.22
CA CYS A 50 1.22 -8.46 -1.57
C CYS A 50 0.48 -7.20 -2.10
N GLU A 51 0.76 -6.78 -3.33
CA GLU A 51 0.06 -5.71 -4.03
C GLU A 51 -1.13 -6.28 -4.81
N PHE A 52 -2.10 -6.85 -4.08
CA PHE A 52 -3.18 -7.64 -4.68
C PHE A 52 -4.06 -6.82 -5.64
N ARG A 53 -4.18 -5.50 -5.44
CA ARG A 53 -4.92 -4.60 -6.32
C ARG A 53 -4.26 -4.45 -7.70
N GLU A 54 -2.94 -4.29 -7.73
CA GLU A 54 -2.17 -4.17 -8.97
C GLU A 54 -2.06 -5.52 -9.68
N SER A 55 -1.90 -6.60 -8.91
CA SER A 55 -1.98 -7.96 -9.46
C SER A 55 -3.31 -8.20 -10.16
N LEU A 56 -4.43 -7.87 -9.51
CA LEU A 56 -5.77 -8.00 -10.05
C LEU A 56 -5.97 -7.21 -11.35
N HIS A 57 -5.41 -6.00 -11.44
CA HIS A 57 -5.43 -5.22 -12.67
C HIS A 57 -4.75 -5.97 -13.83
N HIS A 58 -3.54 -6.50 -13.61
CA HIS A 58 -2.81 -7.22 -14.67
C HIS A 58 -3.46 -8.56 -15.04
N THR A 59 -3.99 -9.31 -14.06
CA THR A 59 -4.74 -10.55 -14.34
C THR A 59 -5.99 -10.28 -15.19
N ARG A 60 -6.68 -9.14 -14.99
CA ARG A 60 -7.81 -8.74 -15.85
C ARG A 60 -7.38 -8.48 -17.29
N GLN A 61 -6.25 -7.81 -17.49
CA GLN A 61 -5.70 -7.54 -18.82
C GLN A 61 -5.30 -8.85 -19.52
N GLN A 62 -4.60 -9.73 -18.80
CA GLN A 62 -4.24 -11.06 -19.28
C GLN A 62 -5.48 -11.86 -19.73
N ARG A 63 -6.51 -11.90 -18.88
CA ARG A 63 -7.79 -12.57 -19.17
C ARG A 63 -8.48 -12.00 -20.39
N SER A 64 -8.55 -10.66 -20.50
CA SER A 64 -9.20 -9.98 -21.62
C SER A 64 -8.51 -10.28 -22.95
N ILE A 65 -7.18 -10.26 -22.98
CA ILE A 65 -6.41 -10.54 -24.19
C ILE A 65 -6.57 -12.02 -24.57
N LEU A 66 -6.42 -12.93 -23.59
CA LEU A 66 -6.49 -14.36 -23.85
C LEU A 66 -7.89 -14.81 -24.29
N ALA A 67 -8.95 -14.26 -23.71
CA ALA A 67 -10.32 -14.54 -24.14
C ALA A 67 -10.59 -14.03 -25.56
N ALA A 68 -9.99 -12.91 -25.96
CA ALA A 68 -10.11 -12.41 -27.32
C ALA A 68 -9.36 -13.28 -28.35
N LEU A 69 -8.29 -13.97 -27.94
CA LEU A 69 -7.50 -14.85 -28.81
C LEU A 69 -8.06 -16.28 -28.90
N GLU A 70 -8.36 -16.87 -27.75
CA GLU A 70 -8.66 -18.30 -27.60
C GLU A 70 -10.15 -18.59 -27.28
N GLY A 71 -10.93 -17.53 -27.02
CA GLY A 71 -12.32 -17.61 -26.61
C GLY A 71 -12.53 -17.78 -25.09
N ASP A 72 -13.71 -17.41 -24.61
CA ASP A 72 -14.05 -17.44 -23.17
C ASP A 72 -14.09 -18.86 -22.57
N GLN A 73 -14.25 -19.89 -23.40
CA GLN A 73 -14.28 -21.28 -22.93
C GLN A 73 -12.89 -21.90 -22.75
N HIS A 74 -11.83 -21.21 -23.17
CA HIS A 74 -10.47 -21.71 -23.06
C HIS A 74 -10.12 -22.00 -21.58
N PRO A 75 -9.51 -23.16 -21.26
CA PRO A 75 -9.26 -23.57 -19.87
C PRO A 75 -8.46 -22.53 -19.10
N LYS A 76 -7.50 -21.88 -19.76
CA LYS A 76 -6.69 -20.82 -19.14
C LYS A 76 -7.50 -19.56 -18.79
N VAL A 77 -8.54 -19.23 -19.55
CA VAL A 77 -9.44 -18.11 -19.22
C VAL A 77 -10.24 -18.43 -17.96
N LYS A 78 -10.72 -19.68 -17.82
CA LYS A 78 -11.41 -20.14 -16.61
C LYS A 78 -10.51 -20.13 -15.38
N GLU A 79 -9.25 -20.54 -15.52
CA GLU A 79 -8.25 -20.41 -14.45
C GLU A 79 -8.07 -18.95 -14.01
N LEU A 80 -7.99 -18.02 -14.97
CA LEU A 80 -7.85 -16.60 -14.68
C LEU A 80 -9.09 -16.03 -13.99
N ASP A 81 -10.29 -16.45 -14.35
CA ASP A 81 -11.54 -16.03 -13.68
C ASP A 81 -11.58 -16.52 -12.21
N ALA A 82 -11.12 -17.74 -11.94
CA ALA A 82 -10.97 -18.24 -10.58
C ALA A 82 -9.92 -17.45 -9.78
N LEU A 83 -8.77 -17.15 -10.40
CA LEU A 83 -7.71 -16.33 -9.80
C LEU A 83 -8.20 -14.91 -9.50
N LEU A 84 -8.95 -14.28 -10.41
CA LEU A 84 -9.54 -12.95 -10.21
C LEU A 84 -10.47 -12.92 -9.01
N THR A 85 -11.26 -13.97 -8.80
CA THR A 85 -12.13 -14.09 -7.63
C THR A 85 -11.31 -14.15 -6.34
N GLN A 86 -10.23 -14.94 -6.32
CA GLN A 86 -9.34 -15.03 -5.16
C GLN A 86 -8.61 -13.71 -4.88
N LEU A 87 -8.06 -13.05 -5.91
CA LEU A 87 -7.38 -11.77 -5.79
C LEU A 87 -8.33 -10.68 -5.30
N THR A 88 -9.59 -10.69 -5.74
CA THR A 88 -10.62 -9.74 -5.28
C THR A 88 -10.84 -9.89 -3.78
N ARG A 89 -11.01 -11.12 -3.28
CA ARG A 89 -11.17 -11.38 -1.84
C ARG A 89 -9.97 -10.89 -1.04
N ARG A 90 -8.75 -11.15 -1.52
CA ARG A 90 -7.51 -10.71 -0.85
C ARG A 90 -7.35 -9.18 -0.86
N ALA A 91 -7.63 -8.52 -1.98
CA ALA A 91 -7.55 -7.07 -2.10
C ALA A 91 -8.57 -6.38 -1.17
N VAL A 92 -9.78 -6.92 -1.04
CA VAL A 92 -10.79 -6.43 -0.10
C VAL A 92 -10.33 -6.62 1.35
N ALA A 93 -9.84 -7.80 1.71
CA ALA A 93 -9.33 -8.06 3.06
C ALA A 93 -8.17 -7.12 3.43
N GLN A 94 -7.23 -6.90 2.49
CA GLN A 94 -6.13 -5.94 2.68
C GLN A 94 -6.64 -4.51 2.87
N ALA A 95 -7.62 -4.07 2.07
CA ALA A 95 -8.19 -2.73 2.20
C ALA A 95 -8.90 -2.52 3.55
N ILE A 96 -9.60 -3.55 4.06
CA ILE A 96 -10.21 -3.53 5.39
C ILE A 96 -9.13 -3.40 6.47
N GLN A 97 -8.10 -4.26 6.41
CA GLN A 97 -7.01 -4.25 7.38
C GLN A 97 -6.25 -2.91 7.38
N ASP A 98 -6.01 -2.32 6.22
CA ASP A 98 -5.35 -1.01 6.10
C ASP A 98 -6.21 0.11 6.67
N ARG A 99 -7.54 0.01 6.53
CA ARG A 99 -8.49 0.96 7.14
C ARG A 99 -8.47 0.87 8.66
N GLU A 100 -8.49 -0.33 9.22
CA GLU A 100 -8.43 -0.57 10.67
C GLU A 100 -7.13 -0.01 11.26
N LYS A 101 -5.97 -0.34 10.65
CA LYS A 101 -4.67 0.20 11.08
C LYS A 101 -4.63 1.73 11.07
N ARG A 102 -5.23 2.37 10.06
CA ARG A 102 -5.31 3.84 10.01
C ARG A 102 -6.19 4.39 11.13
N GLN A 103 -7.32 3.76 11.42
CA GLN A 103 -8.20 4.18 12.51
C GLN A 103 -7.51 4.03 13.88
N ASP A 104 -6.80 2.93 14.11
CA ASP A 104 -6.01 2.72 15.33
C ASP A 104 -4.86 3.73 15.48
N GLY A 105 -4.17 4.03 14.38
CA GLY A 105 -3.15 5.08 14.33
C GLY A 105 -3.73 6.47 14.67
N THR A 106 -4.92 6.77 14.14
CA THR A 106 -5.59 8.06 14.40
C THR A 106 -6.05 8.16 15.87
N ARG A 107 -6.61 7.07 16.41
CA ARG A 107 -7.05 6.98 17.80
C ARG A 107 -5.88 7.11 18.78
N SER A 108 -4.78 6.40 18.54
CA SER A 108 -3.59 6.48 19.38
C SER A 108 -2.94 7.87 19.37
N ALA A 109 -2.92 8.53 18.21
CA ALA A 109 -2.46 9.92 18.09
C ALA A 109 -3.34 10.89 18.89
N LEU A 110 -4.67 10.74 18.82
CA LEU A 110 -5.61 11.55 19.60
C LEU A 110 -5.44 11.34 21.10
N LEU A 111 -5.31 10.10 21.56
CA LEU A 111 -5.09 9.79 22.98
C LEU A 111 -3.77 10.36 23.49
N THR A 112 -2.71 10.33 22.67
CA THR A 112 -1.42 10.94 23.00
C THR A 112 -1.55 12.47 23.14
N LYS A 113 -2.24 13.13 22.21
CA LYS A 113 -2.53 14.58 22.29
C LYS A 113 -3.36 14.94 23.52
N LEU A 114 -4.33 14.10 23.88
CA LEU A 114 -5.17 14.32 25.06
C LEU A 114 -4.33 14.21 26.34
N ARG A 115 -3.45 13.20 26.44
CA ARG A 115 -2.53 13.03 27.57
C ARG A 115 -1.56 14.20 27.71
N THR A 116 -0.96 14.67 26.63
CA THR A 116 -0.05 15.83 26.68
C THR A 116 -0.80 17.10 27.08
N HIS A 117 -2.02 17.31 26.58
CA HIS A 117 -2.85 18.45 26.98
C HIS A 117 -3.23 18.41 28.48
N ILE A 118 -3.59 17.25 29.02
CA ILE A 118 -3.88 17.10 30.45
C ILE A 118 -2.62 17.32 31.29
N SER A 119 -1.48 16.79 30.87
CA SER A 119 -0.20 16.95 31.57
C SER A 119 0.25 18.41 31.62
N THR A 120 0.19 19.12 30.49
CA THR A 120 0.52 20.55 30.40
C THR A 120 -0.43 21.41 31.25
N LYS A 121 -1.75 21.14 31.22
CA LYS A 121 -2.70 21.83 32.10
C LYS A 121 -2.44 21.59 33.58
N ARG A 122 -2.04 20.37 33.98
CA ARG A 122 -1.67 20.07 35.38
C ARG A 122 -0.40 20.80 35.80
N GLN A 123 0.62 20.87 34.94
CA GLN A 123 1.84 21.64 35.21
C GLN A 123 1.56 23.13 35.34
N HIS A 124 0.71 23.70 34.48
CA HIS A 124 0.34 25.11 34.57
C HIS A 124 -0.44 25.44 35.85
N ARG A 125 -1.24 24.50 36.36
CA ARG A 125 -2.00 24.67 37.60
C ARG A 125 -1.14 24.55 38.86
N ASN A 126 -0.02 23.84 38.76
CA ASN A 126 0.92 23.61 39.86
C ASN A 126 2.17 24.51 39.77
N MET A 127 2.21 25.48 38.84
CA MET A 127 3.27 26.49 38.88
C MET A 127 3.09 27.36 40.14
N PRO A 128 4.11 27.47 41.00
CA PRO A 128 4.05 28.42 42.09
C PRO A 128 3.91 29.81 41.47
N GLN A 129 2.80 30.50 41.74
CA GLN A 129 2.71 31.92 41.45
C GLN A 129 3.76 32.60 42.30
N VAL A 130 4.90 32.94 41.72
CA VAL A 130 5.85 33.82 42.38
C VAL A 130 5.16 35.19 42.43
N PRO A 131 4.81 35.68 43.63
CA PRO A 131 4.12 36.93 43.72
C PRO A 131 5.02 38.08 43.21
N PRO A 132 4.43 39.13 42.60
CA PRO A 132 5.16 40.19 41.91
C PRO A 132 6.07 41.05 42.81
N PHE A 133 6.07 40.83 44.13
CA PHE A 133 6.90 41.58 45.09
C PHE A 133 8.34 41.07 45.24
N LEU A 134 8.74 39.97 44.57
CA LEU A 134 10.13 39.46 44.62
C LEU A 134 11.02 39.89 43.42
N MET A 135 10.56 40.80 42.56
CA MET A 135 11.27 41.28 41.36
C MET A 135 11.98 42.64 41.53
N GLN A 136 12.27 43.04 42.77
CA GLN A 136 13.09 44.24 43.03
C GLN A 136 14.35 43.86 43.81
N HIS A 137 15.45 43.60 43.09
CA HIS A 137 16.78 43.82 43.63
C HIS A 137 17.59 44.67 42.64
N HIS A 138 18.12 45.75 43.21
CA HIS A 138 18.76 46.91 42.60
C HIS A 138 20.00 46.58 41.73
N PRO A 139 20.29 47.42 40.73
CA PRO A 139 21.61 47.51 40.14
C PRO A 139 22.53 48.34 41.06
N LEU A 140 23.74 47.84 41.28
CA LEU A 140 24.95 48.62 41.56
C LEU A 140 26.08 48.07 40.69
#